data_AF-A0A3D0NZE7-F1
#
_entry.id   AF-A0A3D0NZE7-F1
#
_cell.length_a   1.000
_cell.length_b   1.000
_cell.length_c   1.000
_cell.angle_alpha   90.00
_cell.angle_beta   90.00
_cell.angle_gamma   90.00
#
_symmetry.space_group_name_H-M   'P 1'
#
loop_
_entity.id
_entity.type
_entity.pdbx_description
1 polymer ?
#
loop_
_entity_poly.entity_id
_entity_poly.type
_entity_poly.pdbx_seq_one_letter_code
_entity_poly.pdbx_strand_id
1 'polypeptide(L)'
;MHDVDSQFVASVAATAARYPTLEVRLEERDGVAVAIWEGWLQPIRTRAGLNSIVCDLDEDRAVMIDRDSGTVSHDPQCEKAHGDHPILKKIKRPDRRFLVRIEYVAGLSHPLAFLVDPVVTPATRFHTFGRNRICAYAPWTDAWKAGKHDVADFTDHVLIWLFKWNTCVETRHWLGSEEDHEPLHLLSTIRPDMQCWCGSGVPYGNCCRPKDQLKVNAELQRILKVRCRFYQTPDIDYAKLPTLTAFLLRGKGMRRSQNLRTEDT
;
A
#
# COMPACT_ATOMS: atom_id res chain seq x y z
N MET A 1 21.31 13.90 -11.13
CA MET A 1 20.37 14.67 -10.30
C MET A 1 19.24 15.07 -11.22
N HIS A 2 18.13 14.34 -11.22
CA HIS A 2 16.97 14.75 -12.00
C HIS A 2 16.47 16.08 -11.43
N ASP A 3 16.12 17.01 -12.31
CA ASP A 3 15.58 18.30 -11.93
C ASP A 3 14.24 18.09 -11.20
N VAL A 4 14.27 18.20 -9.87
CA VAL A 4 13.13 17.97 -8.98
C VAL A 4 11.96 18.87 -9.38
N ASP A 5 12.24 20.08 -9.87
CA ASP A 5 11.24 21.03 -10.31
C ASP A 5 10.53 20.51 -11.57
N SER A 6 11.27 19.92 -12.51
CA SER A 6 10.71 19.33 -13.73
C SER A 6 9.78 18.14 -13.44
N GLN A 7 10.12 17.29 -12.46
CA GLN A 7 9.31 16.14 -12.06
C GLN A 7 8.04 16.57 -11.33
N PHE A 8 8.15 17.57 -10.45
CA PHE A 8 7.02 18.13 -9.73
C PHE A 8 6.01 18.77 -10.68
N VAL A 9 6.48 19.64 -11.58
CA VAL A 9 5.63 20.29 -12.59
C VAL A 9 4.96 19.24 -13.49
N ALA A 10 5.69 18.22 -13.92
CA ALA A 10 5.13 17.16 -14.74
C ALA A 10 4.10 16.30 -14.00
N SER A 11 4.27 16.08 -12.69
CA SER A 11 3.29 15.37 -11.85
C SER A 11 2.03 16.19 -11.65
N VAL A 12 2.15 17.52 -11.43
CA VAL A 12 1.02 18.45 -11.35
C VAL A 12 0.22 18.46 -12.64
N ALA A 13 0.89 18.65 -13.78
CA ALA A 13 0.23 18.68 -15.09
C ALA A 13 -0.45 17.34 -15.43
N ALA A 14 0.22 16.22 -15.19
CA ALA A 14 -0.35 14.90 -15.46
C ALA A 14 -1.57 14.60 -14.58
N THR A 15 -1.52 14.99 -13.30
CA THR A 15 -2.66 14.79 -12.37
C THR A 15 -3.85 15.64 -12.79
N ALA A 16 -3.64 16.92 -13.12
CA ALA A 16 -4.71 17.79 -13.59
C ALA A 16 -5.37 17.29 -14.88
N ALA A 17 -4.57 16.74 -15.81
CA ALA A 17 -5.07 16.20 -17.07
C ALA A 17 -5.89 14.90 -16.87
N ARG A 18 -5.40 13.96 -16.05
CA ARG A 18 -6.05 12.65 -15.84
C ARG A 18 -7.17 12.68 -14.81
N TYR A 19 -7.09 13.58 -13.85
CA TYR A 19 -8.01 13.69 -12.72
C TYR A 19 -8.50 15.13 -12.55
N PRO A 20 -9.28 15.65 -13.51
CA PRO A 20 -9.72 17.05 -13.50
C PRO A 20 -10.66 17.39 -12.34
N THR A 21 -11.19 16.38 -11.64
CA THR A 21 -12.00 16.58 -10.43
C THR A 21 -11.18 16.83 -9.17
N LEU A 22 -9.85 16.72 -9.25
CA LEU A 22 -8.91 17.00 -8.18
C LEU A 22 -8.37 18.43 -8.33
N GLU A 23 -8.79 19.32 -7.45
CA GLU A 23 -8.29 20.69 -7.41
C GLU A 23 -6.92 20.71 -6.73
N VAL A 24 -5.93 21.32 -7.40
CA VAL A 24 -4.57 21.43 -6.87
C VAL A 24 -4.37 22.77 -6.17
N ARG A 25 -3.73 22.71 -5.00
CA ARG A 25 -3.16 23.86 -4.30
C ARG A 25 -1.67 23.65 -4.14
N LEU A 26 -0.90 24.68 -4.47
CA LEU A 26 0.55 24.70 -4.29
C LEU A 26 0.86 25.49 -3.02
N GLU A 27 1.66 24.91 -2.15
CA GLU A 27 2.13 25.48 -0.89
C GLU A 27 3.65 25.37 -0.81
N GLU A 28 4.24 26.14 0.09
CA GLU A 28 5.63 25.98 0.51
C GLU A 28 5.66 25.60 1.99
N ARG A 29 6.43 24.57 2.35
CA ARG A 29 6.66 24.15 3.73
C ARG A 29 8.16 24.02 3.97
N ASP A 30 8.68 24.82 4.88
CA ASP A 30 10.10 24.84 5.24
C ASP A 30 11.03 24.99 4.01
N GLY A 31 10.64 25.84 3.05
CA GLY A 31 11.40 26.06 1.81
C GLY A 31 11.22 24.99 0.74
N VAL A 32 10.28 24.04 0.91
CA VAL A 32 10.02 22.96 -0.04
C VAL A 32 8.63 23.10 -0.65
N ALA A 33 8.55 22.96 -1.98
CA ALA A 33 7.28 22.93 -2.69
C ALA A 33 6.44 21.69 -2.33
N VAL A 34 5.17 21.95 -1.99
CA VAL A 34 4.18 20.92 -1.67
C VAL A 34 2.97 21.13 -2.56
N ALA A 35 2.51 20.07 -3.22
CA ALA A 35 1.25 20.07 -3.92
C ALA A 35 0.21 19.26 -3.14
N ILE A 36 -0.99 19.82 -3.05
CA ILE A 36 -2.13 19.22 -2.37
C ILE A 36 -3.28 19.17 -3.35
N TRP A 37 -3.74 17.97 -3.66
CA TRP A 37 -4.94 17.76 -4.45
C TRP A 37 -6.09 17.39 -3.54
N GLU A 38 -7.25 17.98 -3.75
CA GLU A 38 -8.47 17.60 -3.05
C GLU A 38 -9.63 17.53 -4.05
N GLY A 39 -10.43 16.47 -3.96
CA GLY A 39 -11.55 16.34 -4.86
C GLY A 39 -12.20 14.97 -4.85
N TRP A 40 -13.23 14.83 -5.67
CA TRP A 40 -14.05 13.64 -5.72
C TRP A 40 -13.52 12.64 -6.73
N LEU A 41 -13.28 11.41 -6.29
CA LEU A 41 -12.99 10.25 -7.12
C LEU A 41 -14.17 9.27 -7.11
N GLN A 42 -14.37 8.56 -8.21
CA GLN A 42 -15.43 7.55 -8.36
C GLN A 42 -14.85 6.32 -9.06
N PRO A 43 -14.26 5.36 -8.32
CA PRO A 43 -13.55 4.23 -8.92
C PRO A 43 -14.40 3.39 -9.86
N ILE A 44 -15.69 3.24 -9.59
CA ILE A 44 -16.63 2.52 -10.45
C ILE A 44 -17.77 3.48 -10.80
N ARG A 45 -18.14 3.62 -12.08
CA ARG A 45 -19.29 4.44 -12.49
C ARG A 45 -20.55 3.64 -12.73
N THR A 46 -20.41 2.40 -13.20
CA THR A 46 -21.55 1.53 -13.54
C THR A 46 -21.31 0.11 -13.06
N ARG A 47 -22.37 -0.71 -13.02
CA ARG A 47 -22.24 -2.14 -12.70
C ARG A 47 -21.71 -2.98 -13.87
N ALA A 48 -21.55 -2.40 -15.07
CA ALA A 48 -21.01 -3.12 -16.21
C ALA A 48 -19.55 -3.51 -15.93
N GLY A 49 -19.20 -4.79 -16.17
CA GLY A 49 -17.85 -5.31 -15.90
C GLY A 49 -17.51 -5.51 -14.42
N LEU A 50 -18.40 -5.18 -13.48
CA LEU A 50 -18.13 -5.27 -12.04
C LEU A 50 -17.73 -6.69 -11.60
N ASN A 51 -18.33 -7.73 -12.18
CA ASN A 51 -17.98 -9.12 -11.87
C ASN A 51 -16.52 -9.42 -12.20
N SER A 52 -16.08 -9.10 -13.42
CA SER A 52 -14.71 -9.35 -13.86
C SER A 52 -13.70 -8.57 -13.02
N ILE A 53 -13.99 -7.29 -12.71
CA ILE A 53 -13.13 -6.48 -11.83
C ILE A 53 -13.00 -7.11 -10.43
N VAL A 54 -14.11 -7.57 -9.84
CA VAL A 54 -14.10 -8.21 -8.53
C VAL A 54 -13.31 -9.51 -8.56
N CYS A 55 -13.55 -10.39 -9.54
CA CYS A 55 -12.80 -11.63 -9.70
C CYS A 55 -11.30 -11.39 -9.92
N ASP A 56 -10.94 -10.43 -10.77
CA ASP A 56 -9.53 -10.12 -11.03
C ASP A 56 -8.82 -9.63 -9.77
N LEU A 57 -9.42 -8.68 -9.06
CA LEU A 57 -8.84 -8.19 -7.81
C LEU A 57 -8.79 -9.28 -6.72
N ASP A 58 -9.78 -10.16 -6.65
CA ASP A 58 -9.79 -11.24 -5.65
C ASP A 58 -8.72 -12.31 -5.90
N GLU A 59 -8.34 -12.49 -7.18
CA GLU A 59 -7.34 -13.45 -7.62
C GLU A 59 -5.97 -12.78 -7.91
N ASP A 60 -5.73 -11.58 -7.37
CA ASP A 60 -4.49 -10.80 -7.55
C ASP A 60 -4.09 -10.56 -9.02
N ARG A 61 -5.07 -10.51 -9.92
CA ARG A 61 -4.89 -10.14 -11.32
C ARG A 61 -4.96 -8.61 -11.50
N ALA A 62 -4.33 -8.16 -12.59
CA ALA A 62 -4.32 -6.74 -12.94
C ALA A 62 -5.73 -6.26 -13.32
N VAL A 63 -6.01 -5.00 -12.94
CA VAL A 63 -7.13 -4.22 -13.45
C VAL A 63 -6.59 -2.96 -14.09
N MET A 64 -7.38 -2.35 -14.98
CA MET A 64 -6.97 -1.18 -15.74
C MET A 64 -7.61 0.08 -15.19
N ILE A 65 -6.89 1.19 -15.23
CA ILE A 65 -7.48 2.51 -15.03
C ILE A 65 -7.79 3.11 -16.40
N ASP A 66 -9.08 3.31 -16.68
CA ASP A 66 -9.53 4.11 -17.81
C ASP A 66 -9.08 5.56 -17.58
N ARG A 67 -8.16 6.02 -18.42
CA ARG A 67 -7.49 7.32 -18.30
C ARG A 67 -8.39 8.51 -18.61
N ASP A 68 -9.46 8.29 -19.39
CA ASP A 68 -10.38 9.36 -19.78
C ASP A 68 -11.44 9.56 -18.69
N SER A 69 -11.83 8.47 -18.03
CA SER A 69 -12.87 8.50 -17.00
C SER A 69 -12.35 8.49 -15.56
N GLY A 70 -11.08 8.14 -15.33
CA GLY A 70 -10.52 7.95 -13.99
C GLY A 70 -11.22 6.83 -13.22
N THR A 71 -11.58 5.74 -13.92
CA THR A 71 -12.30 4.60 -13.34
C THR A 71 -11.51 3.31 -13.45
N VAL A 72 -11.76 2.39 -12.53
CA VAL A 72 -11.27 1.03 -12.56
C VAL A 72 -12.12 0.24 -13.55
N SER A 73 -11.44 -0.49 -14.43
CA SER A 73 -12.03 -1.29 -15.50
C SER A 73 -11.36 -2.65 -15.57
N HIS A 74 -12.08 -3.61 -16.13
CA HIS A 74 -11.53 -4.91 -16.46
C HIS A 74 -10.52 -4.77 -17.60
N ASP A 75 -9.46 -5.58 -17.61
CA ASP A 75 -8.51 -5.62 -18.72
C ASP A 75 -9.21 -6.13 -20.00
N PRO A 76 -9.30 -5.31 -21.07
CA PRO A 76 -9.93 -5.72 -22.32
C PRO A 76 -9.21 -6.88 -23.02
N GLN A 77 -7.97 -7.19 -22.65
CA GLN A 77 -7.18 -8.29 -23.18
C GLN A 77 -7.25 -9.56 -22.30
N CYS A 78 -8.07 -9.55 -21.25
CA CYS A 78 -8.19 -10.72 -20.38
C CYS A 78 -8.91 -11.88 -21.08
N GLU A 79 -8.21 -13.00 -21.24
CA GLU A 79 -8.76 -14.25 -21.81
C GLU A 79 -9.29 -15.21 -20.74
N LYS A 80 -9.26 -14.82 -19.46
CA LYS A 80 -9.72 -15.67 -18.37
C LYS A 80 -11.25 -15.67 -18.28
N ALA A 81 -11.82 -16.83 -17.99
CA ALA A 81 -13.24 -16.94 -17.69
C ALA A 81 -13.54 -16.45 -16.28
N HIS A 82 -14.54 -15.56 -16.12
CA HIS A 82 -15.03 -15.10 -14.82
C HIS A 82 -16.36 -15.76 -14.50
N GLY A 83 -16.40 -16.53 -13.41
CA GLY A 83 -17.66 -17.00 -12.83
C GLY A 83 -18.36 -15.90 -12.02
N ASP A 84 -19.59 -16.14 -11.57
CA ASP A 84 -20.30 -15.22 -10.68
C ASP A 84 -19.61 -15.16 -9.30
N HIS A 85 -19.04 -14.01 -8.94
CA HIS A 85 -18.37 -13.87 -7.66
C HIS A 85 -19.38 -13.78 -6.49
N PRO A 86 -19.25 -14.61 -5.42
CA PRO A 86 -20.27 -14.69 -4.35
C PRO A 86 -20.56 -13.37 -3.64
N ILE A 87 -19.56 -12.50 -3.51
CA ILE A 87 -19.71 -11.23 -2.78
C ILE A 87 -20.48 -10.16 -3.57
N LEU A 88 -20.65 -10.29 -4.89
CA LEU A 88 -21.28 -9.25 -5.72
C LEU A 88 -22.68 -8.88 -5.23
N LYS A 89 -23.45 -9.88 -4.79
CA LYS A 89 -24.82 -9.69 -4.27
C LYS A 89 -24.85 -8.81 -3.01
N LYS A 90 -23.72 -8.70 -2.31
CA LYS A 90 -23.56 -7.90 -1.09
C LYS A 90 -23.06 -6.49 -1.37
N ILE A 91 -22.50 -6.22 -2.56
CA ILE A 91 -22.04 -4.88 -2.96
C ILE A 91 -23.27 -4.05 -3.38
N LYS A 92 -23.67 -3.12 -2.51
CA LYS A 92 -24.85 -2.27 -2.67
C LYS A 92 -24.53 -1.02 -3.48
N ARG A 93 -23.44 -0.33 -3.15
CA ARG A 93 -23.05 0.95 -3.76
C ARG A 93 -21.64 0.85 -4.37
N PRO A 94 -21.47 0.07 -5.46
CA PRO A 94 -20.18 0.01 -6.14
C PRO A 94 -19.79 1.38 -6.71
N ASP A 95 -20.78 2.18 -7.11
CA ASP A 95 -20.67 3.48 -7.76
C ASP A 95 -20.43 4.66 -6.81
N ARG A 96 -20.00 4.38 -5.57
CA ARG A 96 -19.79 5.40 -4.56
C ARG A 96 -18.70 6.40 -4.97
N ARG A 97 -18.92 7.68 -4.65
CA ARG A 97 -17.92 8.75 -4.76
C ARG A 97 -17.21 8.95 -3.42
N PHE A 98 -15.94 9.32 -3.50
CA PHE A 98 -15.06 9.52 -2.35
C PHE A 98 -14.38 10.87 -2.45
N LEU A 99 -14.47 11.67 -1.40
CA LEU A 99 -13.65 12.88 -1.29
C LEU A 99 -12.29 12.46 -0.77
N VAL A 100 -11.25 12.71 -1.56
CA VAL A 100 -9.87 12.37 -1.20
C VAL A 100 -9.01 13.62 -1.14
N ARG A 101 -7.97 13.54 -0.33
CA ARG A 101 -6.86 14.49 -0.32
C ARG A 101 -5.57 13.76 -0.61
N ILE A 102 -4.77 14.26 -1.54
CA ILE A 102 -3.44 13.73 -1.87
C ILE A 102 -2.41 14.82 -1.62
N GLU A 103 -1.33 14.50 -0.92
CA GLU A 103 -0.21 15.40 -0.65
C GLU A 103 1.06 14.84 -1.28
N TYR A 104 1.84 15.69 -1.94
CA TYR A 104 3.14 15.33 -2.50
C TYR A 104 4.18 16.40 -2.21
N VAL A 105 5.30 15.97 -1.63
CA VAL A 105 6.47 16.82 -1.39
C VAL A 105 7.51 16.44 -2.44
N ALA A 106 7.73 17.34 -3.40
CA ALA A 106 8.51 17.11 -4.61
C ALA A 106 9.85 16.41 -4.34
N GLY A 107 10.03 15.20 -4.86
CA GLY A 107 11.30 14.47 -4.78
C GLY A 107 11.77 14.07 -3.37
N LEU A 108 11.05 14.44 -2.30
CA LEU A 108 11.43 14.14 -0.93
C LEU A 108 10.63 13.00 -0.33
N SER A 109 9.36 12.84 -0.71
CA SER A 109 8.50 11.77 -0.20
C SER A 109 7.62 11.19 -1.28
N HIS A 110 7.09 10.00 -1.01
CA HIS A 110 6.01 9.49 -1.82
C HIS A 110 4.74 10.34 -1.63
N PRO A 111 3.85 10.35 -2.62
CA PRO A 111 2.51 10.88 -2.43
C PRO A 111 1.81 10.17 -1.26
N LEU A 112 1.04 10.93 -0.48
CA LEU A 112 0.22 10.42 0.61
C LEU A 112 -1.24 10.72 0.30
N ALA A 113 -2.12 9.72 0.39
CA ALA A 113 -3.55 9.91 0.24
C ALA A 113 -4.30 9.76 1.57
N PHE A 114 -5.39 10.52 1.69
CA PHE A 114 -6.30 10.52 2.81
C PHE A 114 -7.73 10.40 2.28
N LEU A 115 -8.53 9.55 2.93
CA LEU A 115 -9.97 9.50 2.68
C LEU A 115 -10.66 10.52 3.60
N VAL A 116 -11.24 11.56 2.99
CA VAL A 116 -11.93 12.66 3.69
C VAL A 116 -13.41 12.33 3.88
N ASP A 117 -14.09 11.89 2.82
CA ASP A 117 -15.48 11.43 2.87
C ASP A 117 -15.65 10.10 2.11
N PRO A 118 -16.21 9.05 2.74
CA PRO A 118 -16.66 8.98 4.13
C PRO A 118 -15.53 9.09 5.15
N VAL A 119 -15.86 9.63 6.32
CA VAL A 119 -14.96 9.60 7.47
C VAL A 119 -14.66 8.16 7.86
N VAL A 120 -13.37 7.81 7.94
CA VAL A 120 -12.92 6.50 8.41
C VAL A 120 -13.12 6.39 9.93
N THR A 121 -14.06 5.56 10.33
CA THR A 121 -14.31 5.20 11.74
C THR A 121 -13.43 4.03 12.19
N PRO A 122 -13.28 3.76 13.50
CA PRO A 122 -12.59 2.55 13.98
C PRO A 122 -13.14 1.25 13.38
N ALA A 123 -14.46 1.16 13.14
CA ALA A 123 -15.11 -0.04 12.59
C ALA A 123 -14.90 -0.23 11.07
N THR A 124 -14.39 0.80 10.39
CA THR A 124 -14.12 0.84 8.94
C THR A 124 -12.64 1.09 8.65
N ARG A 125 -11.78 1.01 9.66
CA ARG A 125 -10.34 1.25 9.56
C ARG A 125 -9.63 0.00 9.02
N PHE A 126 -9.91 -0.33 7.76
CA PHE A 126 -9.27 -1.42 7.02
C PHE A 126 -8.15 -0.86 6.14
N HIS A 127 -6.97 -1.48 6.18
CA HIS A 127 -5.82 -1.13 5.32
C HIS A 127 -5.50 0.37 5.25
N THR A 128 -5.59 1.05 6.40
CA THR A 128 -5.12 2.42 6.57
C THR A 128 -3.89 2.44 7.48
N PHE A 129 -2.96 3.37 7.27
CA PHE A 129 -1.77 3.50 8.10
C PHE A 129 -1.70 4.87 8.81
N GLY A 130 -1.19 4.87 10.05
CA GLY A 130 -1.01 6.09 10.83
C GLY A 130 -2.31 6.90 11.00
N ARG A 131 -2.25 8.20 10.70
CA ARG A 131 -3.37 9.17 10.81
C ARG A 131 -4.45 8.97 9.72
N ASN A 132 -4.98 7.75 9.58
CA ASN A 132 -5.96 7.35 8.56
C ASN A 132 -5.48 7.55 7.10
N ARG A 133 -4.17 7.39 6.83
CA ARG A 133 -3.65 7.44 5.45
C ARG A 133 -4.01 6.17 4.70
N ILE A 134 -4.31 6.30 3.42
CA ILE A 134 -4.65 5.19 2.53
C ILE A 134 -3.39 4.38 2.18
N CYS A 135 -3.35 3.09 2.52
CA CYS A 135 -2.29 2.16 2.12
C CYS A 135 -2.45 1.72 0.65
N ALA A 136 -2.25 2.66 -0.29
CA ALA A 136 -2.51 2.39 -1.70
C ALA A 136 -1.53 1.38 -2.32
N TYR A 137 -0.28 1.36 -1.85
CA TYR A 137 0.76 0.46 -2.36
C TYR A 137 1.90 0.30 -1.34
N ALA A 138 2.72 -0.73 -1.53
CA ALA A 138 3.93 -0.96 -0.75
C ALA A 138 5.16 -0.34 -1.43
N PRO A 139 5.80 0.68 -0.85
CA PRO A 139 6.93 1.37 -1.49
C PRO A 139 8.19 0.54 -1.73
N TRP A 140 8.24 -0.68 -1.18
CA TRP A 140 9.37 -1.60 -1.37
C TRP A 140 9.15 -2.64 -2.46
N THR A 141 7.97 -2.73 -3.10
CA THR A 141 7.64 -3.84 -4.01
C THR A 141 7.94 -3.58 -5.48
N ASP A 142 8.62 -2.49 -5.85
CA ASP A 142 8.86 -2.05 -7.25
C ASP A 142 7.60 -1.99 -8.14
N ALA A 143 6.40 -2.17 -7.56
CA ALA A 143 5.11 -2.16 -8.24
C ALA A 143 4.80 -0.78 -8.83
N TRP A 144 5.42 0.25 -8.25
CA TRP A 144 5.45 1.60 -8.77
C TRP A 144 6.89 2.09 -8.79
N LYS A 145 7.32 2.61 -9.94
CA LYS A 145 8.61 3.29 -10.08
C LYS A 145 8.36 4.79 -10.04
N ALA A 146 8.83 5.43 -8.98
CA ALA A 146 8.84 6.89 -8.92
C ALA A 146 9.55 7.47 -10.16
N GLY A 147 8.99 8.52 -10.73
CA GLY A 147 9.38 9.17 -11.96
C GLY A 147 8.50 10.37 -12.30
N LYS A 148 8.31 10.63 -13.58
CA LYS A 148 7.76 11.91 -14.09
C LYS A 148 6.30 12.19 -13.69
N HIS A 149 5.50 11.15 -13.39
CA HIS A 149 4.04 11.27 -13.19
C HIS A 149 3.58 10.71 -11.84
N ASP A 150 4.42 10.88 -10.81
CA ASP A 150 4.30 10.22 -9.52
C ASP A 150 2.89 10.23 -8.92
N VAL A 151 2.28 11.41 -8.86
CA VAL A 151 0.99 11.59 -8.21
C VAL A 151 -0.14 11.00 -9.04
N ALA A 152 -0.06 11.11 -10.36
CA ALA A 152 -1.08 10.58 -11.25
C ALA A 152 -1.07 9.04 -11.22
N ASP A 153 0.10 8.43 -11.29
CA ASP A 153 0.25 6.97 -11.21
C ASP A 153 -0.09 6.46 -9.81
N PHE A 154 0.27 7.18 -8.74
CA PHE A 154 -0.17 6.87 -7.38
C PHE A 154 -1.71 6.94 -7.23
N THR A 155 -2.35 7.89 -7.90
CA THR A 155 -3.82 8.04 -7.86
C THR A 155 -4.53 6.83 -8.46
N ASP A 156 -3.93 6.15 -9.43
CA ASP A 156 -4.43 4.86 -9.95
C ASP A 156 -4.56 3.82 -8.84
N HIS A 157 -3.51 3.70 -8.01
CA HIS A 157 -3.52 2.79 -6.86
C HIS A 157 -4.53 3.23 -5.79
N VAL A 158 -4.73 4.54 -5.61
CA VAL A 158 -5.77 5.06 -4.72
C VAL A 158 -7.16 4.64 -5.20
N LEU A 159 -7.46 4.69 -6.51
CA LEU A 159 -8.74 4.24 -7.05
C LEU A 159 -9.00 2.75 -6.76
N ILE A 160 -8.00 1.90 -6.99
CA ILE A 160 -8.07 0.46 -6.68
C ILE A 160 -8.32 0.26 -5.19
N TRP A 161 -7.57 0.95 -4.33
CA TRP A 161 -7.76 0.87 -2.88
C TRP A 161 -9.16 1.31 -2.46
N LEU A 162 -9.69 2.42 -3.00
CA LEU A 162 -11.03 2.92 -2.67
C LEU A 162 -12.11 1.89 -3.00
N PHE A 163 -11.98 1.22 -4.15
CA PHE A 163 -12.91 0.16 -4.53
C PHE A 163 -12.80 -1.07 -3.62
N LYS A 164 -11.58 -1.54 -3.33
CA LYS A 164 -11.33 -2.65 -2.38
C LYS A 164 -11.86 -2.33 -0.98
N TRP A 165 -11.59 -1.13 -0.49
CA TRP A 165 -12.05 -0.66 0.83
C TRP A 165 -13.57 -0.58 0.91
N ASN A 166 -14.24 -0.01 -0.10
CA ASN A 166 -15.70 0.06 -0.13
C ASN A 166 -16.32 -1.34 -0.15
N THR A 167 -15.75 -2.24 -0.96
CA THR A 167 -16.15 -3.66 -0.99
C THR A 167 -15.99 -4.32 0.37
N CYS A 168 -14.87 -4.09 1.06
CA CYS A 168 -14.63 -4.62 2.41
C CYS A 168 -15.60 -4.04 3.45
N VAL A 169 -15.91 -2.74 3.39
CA VAL A 169 -16.89 -2.11 4.30
C VAL A 169 -18.28 -2.71 4.11
N GLU A 170 -18.71 -2.98 2.88
CA GLU A 170 -20.04 -3.52 2.59
C GLU A 170 -20.15 -5.03 2.82
N THR A 171 -19.07 -5.78 2.57
CA THR A 171 -19.12 -7.24 2.48
C THR A 171 -18.30 -7.97 3.57
N ARG A 172 -17.43 -7.24 4.28
CA ARG A 172 -16.39 -7.76 5.17
C ARG A 172 -15.37 -8.67 4.48
N HIS A 173 -15.23 -8.53 3.17
CA HIS A 173 -14.28 -9.25 2.33
C HIS A 173 -13.29 -8.26 1.70
N TRP A 174 -12.01 -8.40 1.99
CA TRP A 174 -10.95 -7.68 1.28
C TRP A 174 -10.61 -8.45 0.01
N LEU A 175 -10.58 -7.77 -1.13
CA LEU A 175 -10.28 -8.40 -2.41
C LEU A 175 -8.78 -8.71 -2.50
N GLY A 176 -8.42 -9.95 -2.77
CA GLY A 176 -7.04 -10.35 -3.05
C GLY A 176 -6.10 -10.22 -1.86
N SER A 177 -4.80 -10.27 -2.15
CA SER A 177 -3.76 -10.25 -1.13
C SER A 177 -3.67 -8.91 -0.39
N GLU A 178 -3.16 -9.02 0.85
CA GLU A 178 -2.69 -7.91 1.66
C GLU A 178 -1.18 -8.04 1.85
N GLU A 179 -0.47 -6.93 1.70
CA GLU A 179 0.94 -6.84 2.06
C GLU A 179 1.09 -6.92 3.59
N ASP A 180 2.02 -7.77 4.05
CA ASP A 180 2.19 -8.02 5.47
C ASP A 180 2.91 -6.85 6.16
N HIS A 181 2.27 -6.30 7.18
CA HIS A 181 2.76 -5.16 7.96
C HIS A 181 3.29 -5.57 9.35
N GLU A 182 3.44 -6.86 9.61
CA GLU A 182 4.03 -7.33 10.86
C GLU A 182 5.49 -6.90 10.96
N PRO A 183 5.95 -6.39 12.11
CA PRO A 183 7.32 -5.89 12.28
C PRO A 183 8.40 -6.88 11.83
N LEU A 184 8.19 -8.19 12.07
CA LEU A 184 9.14 -9.22 11.64
C LEU A 184 9.18 -9.37 10.11
N HIS A 185 8.02 -9.30 9.45
CA HIS A 185 7.95 -9.32 7.99
C HIS A 185 8.70 -8.10 7.43
N LEU A 186 8.33 -6.90 7.88
CA LEU A 186 8.93 -5.64 7.43
C LEU A 186 10.45 -5.61 7.61
N LEU A 187 10.97 -6.10 8.75
CA LEU A 187 12.41 -6.21 8.99
C LEU A 187 13.13 -7.17 8.04
N SER A 188 12.44 -8.22 7.57
CA SER A 188 12.97 -9.23 6.65
C SER A 188 12.82 -8.85 5.18
N THR A 189 11.83 -8.03 4.85
CA THR A 189 11.48 -7.65 3.47
C THR A 189 12.16 -6.35 3.06
N ILE A 190 12.14 -5.32 3.93
CA ILE A 190 12.61 -3.99 3.59
C ILE A 190 14.05 -3.82 4.05
N ARG A 191 14.95 -3.56 3.09
CA ARG A 191 16.36 -3.29 3.41
C ARG A 191 16.53 -1.93 4.09
N PRO A 192 17.58 -1.73 4.91
CA PRO A 192 17.80 -0.45 5.60
C PRO A 192 17.92 0.77 4.67
N ASP A 193 18.46 0.57 3.46
CA ASP A 193 18.65 1.58 2.42
C ASP A 193 17.38 1.85 1.58
N MET A 194 16.42 0.92 1.58
CA MET A 194 15.15 1.09 0.87
C MET A 194 14.27 2.13 1.55
N GLN A 195 13.34 2.73 0.80
CA GLN A 195 12.39 3.68 1.33
C GLN A 195 11.52 3.05 2.43
N CYS A 196 11.24 3.83 3.47
CA CYS A 196 10.45 3.37 4.61
C CYS A 196 8.99 3.12 4.23
N TRP A 197 8.41 2.05 4.78
CA TRP A 197 7.01 1.67 4.58
C TRP A 197 5.99 2.74 5.01
N CYS A 198 6.39 3.72 5.82
CA CYS A 198 5.48 4.76 6.30
C CYS A 198 5.26 5.91 5.29
N GLY A 199 5.92 5.85 4.13
CA GLY A 199 5.80 6.82 3.04
C GLY A 199 6.56 8.13 3.27
N SER A 200 7.44 8.22 4.27
CA SER A 200 8.17 9.46 4.60
C SER A 200 9.21 9.87 3.55
N GLY A 201 9.59 8.96 2.64
CA GLY A 201 10.72 9.13 1.73
C GLY A 201 12.09 8.91 2.37
N VAL A 202 12.17 8.83 3.69
CA VAL A 202 13.41 8.52 4.44
C VAL A 202 13.76 7.03 4.31
N PRO A 203 15.04 6.65 4.23
CA PRO A 203 15.46 5.25 4.28
C PRO A 203 14.92 4.53 5.53
N TYR A 204 14.48 3.27 5.37
CA TYR A 204 13.84 2.48 6.42
C TYR A 204 14.71 2.37 7.68
N GLY A 205 16.03 2.20 7.50
CA GLY A 205 17.02 2.13 8.58
C GLY A 205 17.01 3.33 9.52
N ASN A 206 16.71 4.52 8.98
CA ASN A 206 16.70 5.79 9.70
C ASN A 206 15.28 6.24 10.08
N CYS A 207 14.26 5.41 9.83
CA CYS A 207 12.86 5.76 10.03
C CYS A 207 12.16 4.73 10.93
N CYS A 208 11.34 3.82 10.38
CA CYS A 208 10.55 2.89 11.19
C CYS A 208 11.32 1.65 11.67
N ARG A 209 12.48 1.32 11.07
CA ARG A 209 13.23 0.10 11.41
C ARG A 209 13.58 -0.02 12.90
N PRO A 210 14.07 1.02 13.61
CA PRO A 210 14.35 0.92 15.04
C PRO A 210 13.10 0.57 15.86
N LYS A 211 11.95 1.15 15.51
CA LYS A 211 10.67 0.88 16.17
C LYS A 211 10.23 -0.57 15.94
N ASP A 212 10.33 -1.06 14.71
CA ASP A 212 9.95 -2.43 14.37
C ASP A 212 10.89 -3.45 15.04
N GLN A 213 12.19 -3.15 15.10
CA GLN A 213 13.19 -3.93 15.83
C GLN A 213 12.86 -4.03 17.32
N LEU A 214 12.48 -2.92 17.96
CA LEU A 214 12.08 -2.90 19.37
C LEU A 214 10.84 -3.77 19.62
N LYS A 215 9.83 -3.70 18.73
CA LYS A 215 8.63 -4.55 18.82
C LYS A 215 8.96 -6.04 18.73
N VAL A 216 9.77 -6.45 17.74
CA VAL A 216 10.17 -7.86 17.59
C VAL A 216 10.99 -8.33 18.79
N ASN A 217 11.94 -7.52 19.28
CA ASN A 217 12.74 -7.88 20.44
C ASN A 217 11.87 -8.06 21.70
N ALA A 218 10.90 -7.19 21.93
CA ALA A 218 9.97 -7.29 23.06
C ALA A 218 9.11 -8.56 22.98
N GLU A 219 8.63 -8.92 21.79
CA GLU A 219 7.85 -10.14 21.59
C GLU A 219 8.68 -11.41 21.80
N LEU A 220 9.92 -11.44 21.30
CA LEU A 220 10.84 -12.55 21.54
C LEU A 220 11.17 -12.70 23.04
N GLN A 221 11.37 -11.59 23.76
CA GLN A 221 11.53 -11.61 25.21
C GLN A 221 10.32 -12.24 25.90
N ARG A 222 9.11 -11.88 25.48
CA ARG A 222 7.87 -12.44 26.03
C ARG A 222 7.81 -13.95 25.82
N ILE A 223 8.08 -14.42 24.61
CA ILE A 223 8.08 -15.86 24.27
C ILE A 223 9.13 -16.62 25.08
N LEU A 224 10.35 -16.10 25.19
CA LEU A 224 11.43 -16.75 25.95
C LEU A 224 11.13 -16.80 27.45
N LYS A 225 10.61 -15.71 28.04
CA LYS A 225 10.21 -15.70 29.45
C LYS A 225 9.16 -16.77 29.75
N VAL A 226 8.19 -16.94 28.87
CA VAL A 226 7.17 -17.99 28.99
C VAL A 226 7.84 -19.36 28.91
N ARG A 227 8.69 -19.61 27.92
CA ARG A 227 9.39 -20.90 27.77
C ARG A 227 10.31 -21.23 28.95
N CYS A 228 11.10 -20.29 29.45
CA CYS A 228 11.96 -20.51 30.61
C CYS A 228 11.16 -20.96 31.84
N ARG A 229 9.97 -20.37 32.07
CA ARG A 229 9.07 -20.79 33.16
C ARG A 229 8.56 -22.22 32.96
N PHE A 230 8.24 -22.63 31.74
CA PHE A 230 7.74 -23.96 31.45
C PHE A 230 8.83 -25.05 31.51
N TYR A 231 10.05 -24.74 31.08
CA TYR A 231 11.12 -25.74 30.94
C TYR A 231 12.12 -25.75 32.10
N GLN A 232 11.94 -24.93 33.16
CA GLN A 232 12.85 -24.82 34.31
C GLN A 232 14.33 -24.60 33.91
N THR A 233 14.58 -24.05 32.73
CA THR A 233 15.93 -23.77 32.25
C THR A 233 16.50 -22.55 32.96
N PRO A 234 17.78 -22.56 33.39
CA PRO A 234 18.42 -21.41 34.04
C PRO A 234 18.35 -20.16 33.16
N ASP A 235 18.35 -18.99 33.81
CA ASP A 235 18.10 -17.67 33.22
C ASP A 235 18.87 -17.47 31.91
N ILE A 236 18.13 -17.33 30.81
CA ILE A 236 18.69 -16.91 29.52
C ILE A 236 19.19 -15.48 29.68
N ASP A 237 20.44 -15.22 29.32
CA ASP A 237 20.99 -13.87 29.25
C ASP A 237 20.29 -13.06 28.15
N TYR A 238 19.26 -12.32 28.57
CA TYR A 238 18.43 -11.48 27.71
C TYR A 238 19.23 -10.34 27.05
N ALA A 239 20.44 -10.02 27.50
CA ALA A 239 21.30 -9.04 26.83
C ALA A 239 21.78 -9.51 25.44
N LYS A 240 21.73 -10.83 25.17
CA LYS A 240 22.13 -11.42 23.87
C LYS A 240 21.00 -11.46 22.82
N LEU A 241 19.82 -10.93 23.13
CA LEU A 241 18.66 -10.94 22.24
C LEU A 241 18.79 -10.19 20.91
N PRO A 242 19.51 -9.07 20.80
CA PRO A 242 19.75 -8.44 19.50
C PRO A 242 20.37 -9.42 18.48
N THR A 243 21.19 -10.37 18.94
CA THR A 243 21.79 -11.43 18.12
C THR A 243 20.76 -12.46 17.65
N LEU A 244 19.71 -12.72 18.44
CA LEU A 244 18.62 -13.64 18.12
C LEU A 244 17.70 -13.10 17.02
N THR A 245 17.39 -11.80 17.04
CA THR A 245 16.63 -11.21 15.94
C THR A 245 17.44 -11.21 14.65
N ALA A 246 18.73 -10.90 14.72
CA ALA A 246 19.64 -11.06 13.57
C ALA A 246 19.69 -12.52 13.08
N PHE A 247 19.66 -13.51 13.97
CA PHE A 247 19.61 -14.94 13.64
C PHE A 247 18.30 -15.33 12.92
N LEU A 248 17.16 -14.91 13.45
CA LEU A 248 15.84 -15.17 12.83
C LEU A 248 15.71 -14.54 11.45
N LEU A 249 16.25 -13.33 11.28
CA LEU A 249 16.29 -12.65 9.98
C LEU A 249 17.22 -13.37 8.99
N ARG A 250 18.35 -13.93 9.43
CA ARG A 250 19.26 -14.74 8.59
C ARG A 250 18.63 -16.09 8.20
N GLY A 251 17.89 -16.73 9.10
CA GLY A 251 17.27 -18.05 8.86
C GLY A 251 16.17 -18.03 7.79
N LYS A 252 15.45 -16.91 7.62
CA LYS A 252 14.45 -16.76 6.54
C LYS A 252 15.07 -16.43 5.17
N GLY A 253 16.27 -15.87 5.13
CA GLY A 253 17.01 -15.60 3.89
C GLY A 253 17.44 -16.85 3.11
N MET A 254 17.43 -18.03 3.75
CA MET A 254 17.84 -19.31 3.14
C MET A 254 16.71 -20.09 2.43
N ARG A 255 15.45 -19.61 2.45
CA ARG A 255 14.33 -20.28 1.74
C ARG A 255 13.77 -19.49 0.56
N ARG A 256 14.60 -18.68 -0.11
CA ARG A 256 14.28 -18.06 -1.41
C ARG A 256 15.37 -18.40 -2.44
N SER A 257 15.52 -19.69 -2.73
CA SER A 257 16.13 -20.17 -3.96
C SER A 257 15.52 -21.52 -4.30
N GLN A 258 14.60 -21.53 -5.26
CA GLN A 258 14.00 -22.66 -6.01
C GLN A 258 12.52 -22.35 -6.23
N ASN A 259 12.26 -21.51 -7.22
CA ASN A 259 11.10 -21.58 -8.11
C ASN A 259 11.34 -20.56 -9.23
N LEU A 260 12.33 -20.87 -10.06
CA LEU A 260 12.50 -20.28 -11.38
C LEU A 260 12.84 -21.43 -12.34
N ARG A 261 11.99 -21.56 -13.35
CA ARG A 261 12.15 -22.33 -14.61
C ARG A 261 12.01 -23.85 -14.53
N THR A 262 10.85 -24.31 -14.99
CA THR A 262 10.77 -25.32 -16.05
C THR A 262 9.79 -24.81 -17.11
N GLU A 263 10.31 -24.01 -18.04
CA GLU A 263 9.83 -24.05 -19.42
C GLU A 263 10.59 -25.22 -20.06
N ASP A 264 9.85 -26.19 -20.58
CA ASP A 264 10.19 -27.07 -21.71
C ASP A 264 9.10 -28.15 -21.82
N THR A 265 8.06 -27.88 -22.62
CA THR A 265 7.45 -28.79 -23.61
C THR A 265 6.34 -28.09 -24.38
#